data_AF-A0A3B0RGG9-F1
#
_entry.id   AF-A0A3B0RGG9-F1
#
_cell.length_a   1.000
_cell.length_b   1.000
_cell.length_c   1.000
_cell.angle_alpha   90.00
_cell.angle_beta   90.00
_cell.angle_gamma   90.00
#
_symmetry.space_group_name_H-M   'P 1'
#
loop_
_entity.id
_entity.type
_entity.pdbx_description
1 polymer ?
#
loop_
_entity_poly.entity_id
_entity_poly.type
_entity_poly.pdbx_seq_one_letter_code
_entity_poly.pdbx_strand_id
1 'polypeptide(L)'
;MYGFRAEGPMEQFEIIPIFSLPTGSNLLAFTNSALWMVIGTGAIIVFFFAATRRAALIPGRLQSMAEVFYEFVSDLVRDTI
;
A
#
# COMPACT_ATOMS: atom_id res chain seq x y z
N MET A 1 26.85 33.69 -7.23
CA MET A 1 25.84 33.16 -8.17
C MET A 1 25.58 31.68 -7.90
N TYR A 2 25.04 31.32 -6.72
CA TYR A 2 24.46 30.01 -6.44
C TYR A 2 23.10 30.30 -5.80
N GLY A 3 22.03 30.24 -6.59
CA GLY A 3 20.67 30.38 -6.08
C GLY A 3 20.31 29.08 -5.37
N PHE A 4 20.22 29.12 -4.05
CA PHE A 4 19.61 28.06 -3.26
C PHE A 4 18.14 28.00 -3.67
N ARG A 5 17.80 27.13 -4.63
CA ARG A 5 16.40 26.79 -4.91
C ARG A 5 15.95 25.99 -3.70
N ALA A 6 15.25 26.63 -2.77
CA ALA A 6 14.45 25.89 -1.81
C ALA A 6 13.41 25.13 -2.62
N GLU A 7 13.52 23.80 -2.67
CA GLU A 7 12.51 22.92 -3.24
C GLU A 7 11.16 23.27 -2.60
N GLY A 8 10.18 23.61 -3.42
CA GLY A 8 8.87 24.03 -2.93
C GLY A 8 8.17 22.82 -2.31
N PRO A 9 7.32 23.01 -1.27
CA PRO A 9 6.64 21.89 -0.60
C PRO A 9 5.74 21.04 -1.52
N MET A 10 5.47 21.48 -2.75
CA MET A 10 4.69 20.76 -3.75
C MET A 10 5.49 19.77 -4.59
N GLU A 11 6.81 19.91 -4.67
CA GLU A 11 7.68 19.08 -5.51
C GLU A 11 7.62 17.59 -5.10
N GLN A 12 7.48 17.32 -3.80
CA GLN A 12 7.33 15.96 -3.25
C GLN A 12 6.07 15.22 -3.73
N PHE A 13 5.09 15.92 -4.32
CA PHE A 13 3.83 15.35 -4.80
C PHE A 13 3.78 15.22 -6.33
N GLU A 14 4.87 15.53 -7.03
CA GLU A 14 4.91 15.37 -8.48
C GLU A 14 4.75 13.91 -8.89
N ILE A 15 3.95 13.69 -9.95
CA ILE A 15 3.72 12.37 -10.52
C ILE A 15 4.69 12.19 -11.68
N ILE A 16 5.66 11.30 -11.49
CA ILE A 16 6.75 11.07 -12.43
C ILE A 16 6.56 9.69 -13.07
N PRO A 17 6.55 9.58 -14.42
CA PRO A 17 6.54 8.29 -15.10
C PRO A 17 7.90 7.59 -14.93
N ILE A 18 7.87 6.32 -14.52
CA ILE A 18 9.05 5.46 -14.37
C ILE A 18 9.31 4.69 -15.66
N PHE A 19 8.29 4.02 -16.22
CA PHE A 19 8.36 3.37 -17.52
C PHE A 19 6.99 3.38 -18.21
N SER A 20 7.01 3.34 -19.54
CA SER A 20 5.78 3.30 -20.35
C SER A 20 5.45 1.86 -20.73
N LEU A 21 4.20 1.46 -20.55
CA LEU A 21 3.67 0.20 -21.06
C LEU A 21 3.08 0.46 -22.46
N PRO A 22 3.53 -0.27 -23.50
CA PRO A 22 2.95 -0.15 -24.83
C PRO A 22 1.57 -0.82 -24.84
N THR A 23 0.52 -0.04 -24.53
CA THR A 23 -0.87 -0.52 -24.51
C THR A 23 -1.70 0.15 -25.62
N GLY A 24 -1.66 -0.39 -26.83
CA GLY A 24 -2.54 0.05 -27.93
C GLY A 24 -2.50 1.57 -28.19
N SER A 25 -3.67 2.21 -28.28
CA SER A 25 -3.83 3.64 -28.59
C SER A 25 -3.52 4.61 -27.44
N ASN A 26 -3.35 4.11 -26.20
CA ASN A 26 -3.11 4.93 -25.03
C ASN A 26 -1.78 4.51 -24.38
N LEU A 27 -0.82 5.43 -24.30
CA LEU A 27 0.41 5.19 -23.56
C LEU A 27 0.09 5.19 -22.06
N LEU A 28 0.08 4.01 -21.44
CA LEU A 28 -0.15 3.85 -20.01
C LEU A 28 1.22 3.82 -19.33
N ALA A 29 1.53 4.86 -18.55
CA ALA A 29 2.80 4.94 -17.84
C ALA A 29 2.66 4.39 -16.41
N PHE A 30 3.64 3.60 -16.00
CA PHE A 30 3.81 3.23 -14.60
C PHE A 30 4.52 4.38 -13.88
N THR A 31 3.85 4.98 -12.90
CA THR A 31 4.31 6.19 -12.19
C THR A 31 4.86 5.88 -10.80
N ASN A 32 5.52 6.86 -10.15
CA ASN A 32 5.87 6.79 -8.73
C ASN A 32 4.64 6.53 -7.82
N SER A 33 3.50 7.16 -8.10
CA SER A 33 2.26 6.88 -7.37
C SER A 33 1.79 5.44 -7.55
N ALA A 34 1.87 4.89 -8.77
CA ALA A 34 1.57 3.49 -9.03
C ALA A 34 2.54 2.54 -8.32
N LEU A 35 3.83 2.86 -8.27
CA LEU A 35 4.82 2.10 -7.52
C LEU A 35 4.45 1.99 -6.03
N TRP A 36 4.12 3.11 -5.39
CA TRP A 36 3.74 3.11 -3.98
C TRP A 36 2.42 2.37 -3.71
N MET A 37 1.46 2.43 -4.64
CA MET A 37 0.25 1.60 -4.54
C MET A 37 0.59 0.10 -4.57
N VAL A 38 1.45 -0.32 -5.49
CA VAL A 38 1.90 -1.73 -5.58
C VAL A 38 2.64 -2.17 -4.32
N ILE A 39 3.55 -1.34 -3.80
CA ILE A 39 4.27 -1.62 -2.54
C ILE A 39 3.28 -1.76 -1.38
N GLY A 40 2.33 -0.85 -1.24
CA GLY A 40 1.33 -0.88 -0.18
C GLY A 40 0.47 -2.14 -0.24
N THR A 41 -0.10 -2.45 -1.41
CA THR A 41 -0.89 -3.66 -1.61
C THR A 41 -0.06 -4.93 -1.39
N GLY A 42 1.17 -4.96 -1.89
CA GLY A 42 2.09 -6.07 -1.68
C GLY A 42 2.40 -6.30 -0.20
N ALA A 43 2.65 -5.24 0.57
CA ALA A 43 2.88 -5.32 2.00
C ALA A 43 1.67 -5.89 2.76
N ILE A 44 0.45 -5.45 2.40
CA ILE A 44 -0.80 -5.97 2.99
C ILE A 44 -0.94 -7.47 2.68
N ILE A 45 -0.75 -7.88 1.42
CA ILE A 45 -0.83 -9.28 1.00
C ILE A 45 0.19 -10.12 1.75
N VAL A 46 1.45 -9.68 1.79
CA VAL A 46 2.54 -10.41 2.48
C VAL A 46 2.26 -10.53 3.97
N PHE A 47 1.82 -9.45 4.62
CA PHE A 47 1.47 -9.46 6.03
C PHE A 47 0.37 -10.47 6.34
N PHE A 48 -0.78 -10.39 5.65
CA PHE A 48 -1.89 -11.29 5.92
C PHE A 48 -1.60 -12.73 5.51
N PHE A 49 -0.86 -12.94 4.41
CA PHE A 49 -0.40 -14.26 4.04
C PHE A 49 0.48 -14.87 5.14
N ALA A 50 1.47 -14.12 5.64
CA ALA A 50 2.35 -14.61 6.70
C ALA A 50 1.60 -14.85 8.02
N ALA A 51 0.70 -13.95 8.39
CA ALA A 51 -0.06 -14.01 9.65
C ALA A 51 -1.08 -15.15 9.68
N THR A 52 -1.67 -15.51 8.53
CA THR A 52 -2.73 -16.54 8.45
C THR A 52 -2.23 -17.91 7.97
N ARG A 53 -0.99 -18.03 7.49
CA ARG A 53 -0.44 -19.29 6.95
C ARG A 53 -0.43 -20.46 7.92
N ARG A 54 -0.34 -20.22 9.24
CA ARG A 54 -0.38 -21.26 10.27
C ARG A 54 -1.36 -20.86 11.36
N ALA A 55 -2.60 -21.31 11.22
CA ALA A 55 -3.61 -21.14 12.25
C ALA A 55 -3.25 -22.00 13.47
N ALA A 56 -2.82 -21.36 14.56
CA ALA A 56 -2.57 -22.01 15.84
C ALA A 56 -3.72 -21.77 16.81
N LEU A 57 -3.97 -22.73 17.70
CA LEU A 57 -5.00 -22.61 18.74
C LEU A 57 -4.63 -21.54 19.79
N ILE A 58 -3.35 -21.39 20.09
CA ILE A 58 -2.82 -20.27 20.87
C ILE A 58 -2.14 -19.32 19.87
N PRO A 59 -2.69 -18.11 19.65
CA PRO A 59 -2.20 -17.24 18.59
C PRO A 59 -0.81 -16.70 18.92
N GLY A 60 0.07 -16.73 17.93
CA GLY A 60 1.35 -16.04 17.97
C GLY A 60 1.20 -14.55 17.63
N ARG A 61 2.27 -13.77 17.82
CA ARG A 61 2.27 -12.30 17.66
C ARG A 61 1.65 -11.81 16.34
N LEU A 62 2.03 -12.42 15.21
CA LEU A 62 1.52 -12.03 13.89
C LEU A 62 0.05 -12.41 13.69
N GLN A 63 -0.35 -13.59 14.16
CA GLN A 63 -1.74 -14.02 14.11
C GLN A 63 -2.63 -13.09 14.94
N SER A 64 -2.22 -12.76 16.17
CA SER A 64 -2.95 -11.82 17.03
C SER A 64 -3.14 -10.44 16.38
N MET A 65 -2.12 -9.91 15.69
CA MET A 65 -2.26 -8.64 14.97
C MET A 65 -3.28 -8.74 13.84
N ALA A 66 -3.27 -9.82 13.06
CA ALA A 66 -4.25 -10.04 12.00
C ALA A 66 -5.68 -10.24 12.53
N GLU A 67 -5.82 -10.93 13.66
CA GLU A 67 -7.11 -11.11 14.34
C GLU A 67 -7.68 -9.77 14.83
N VAL A 68 -6.87 -8.90 15.42
CA VAL A 68 -7.30 -7.54 15.83
C VAL A 68 -7.76 -6.70 14.63
N PHE A 69 -7.03 -6.74 13.51
CA PHE A 69 -7.48 -6.04 12.30
C PHE A 69 -8.81 -6.59 11.76
N TYR A 70 -8.96 -7.92 11.77
CA TYR A 70 -10.20 -8.55 11.33
C TYR A 70 -11.38 -8.19 12.23
N GLU A 71 -11.20 -8.26 13.55
CA GLU A 71 -12.23 -7.91 14.53
C GLU A 71 -12.64 -6.44 14.39
N PHE A 72 -11.66 -5.52 14.27
CA PHE A 72 -11.94 -4.11 14.02
C PHE A 72 -12.83 -3.87 12.79
N VAL A 73 -12.52 -4.53 11.65
CA VAL A 73 -13.34 -4.39 10.43
C VAL A 73 -14.71 -5.07 10.59
N SER A 74 -14.75 -6.25 11.23
CA SER A 74 -16.00 -6.96 11.54
C SER A 74 -16.94 -6.09 12.37
N ASP A 75 -16.41 -5.43 13.39
CA ASP A 75 -17.19 -4.59 14.30
C ASP A 75 -17.70 -3.34 13.60
N LEU A 76 -16.86 -2.68 12.78
CA LEU A 76 -17.32 -1.57 11.94
C LEU A 76 -18.48 -1.98 11.02
N VAL A 77 -18.42 -3.17 10.42
CA VAL A 77 -19.48 -3.68 9.55
C VAL A 77 -20.74 -3.99 10.35
N ARG A 78 -20.62 -4.58 11.55
CA ARG A 78 -21.74 -4.91 12.44
C ARG A 78 -22.42 -3.67 13.01
N ASP A 79 -21.67 -2.62 13.29
CA ASP A 79 -22.20 -1.38 13.84
C ASP A 79 -22.91 -0.53 12.77
N THR A 80 -22.52 -0.70 11.50
CA THR A 80 -23.05 0.11 10.38
C THR A 80 -24.28 -0.53 9.70
N ILE A 81 -24.53 -1.83 9.90
CA ILE A 81 -25.64 -2.59 9.29
C ILE A 81 -26.68 -2.93 10.35
#